data_AF-A0A252BNF6-F1
#
_entry.id   AF-A0A252BNF6-F1
#
_cell.length_a   1.000
_cell.length_b   1.000
_cell.length_c   1.000
_cell.angle_alpha   90.00
_cell.angle_beta   90.00
_cell.angle_gamma   90.00
#
_symmetry.space_group_name_H-M   'P 1'
#
loop_
_entity.id
_entity.type
_entity.pdbx_description
1 polymer ?
#
loop_
_entity_poly.entity_id
_entity_poly.type
_entity_poly.pdbx_seq_one_letter_code
_entity_poly.pdbx_strand_id
1 'polypeptide(L)'
;MKRFNAGLALAGLLCAGSALAAPHKEEIKVLVVANWEVGADKGDEPGEYQDWVERLHLDEERPIRGVQEKLRRNADGVYGIALKSGSIDLHALALDPHYDLTHTYWIFTGISGVNPNVASVGSVAWARWVVDGDALREIDDRTVPKGWPYGLYAIGADKPDTLPANANHYGSVTDVAELSKAYPLNQGLANWAFNLSKNTPMADDPAIAERRKAWKGFPNAQKPPMLIMGETLGALRYWHGPSRNEWAEKWVKLWTKDQGQFVMTNEESQTYQLDMRTLARLGYVDLNRVMVLRSGSNFDMPPPGVPITESIGDEAPGQKLAFDNNERAGEPVVHELIAHWATYRTHIPGQD
;
A
#
# COMPACT_ATOMS: atom_id res chain seq x y z
N MET A 1 2.73 -56.24 73.93
CA MET A 1 3.61 -55.48 73.02
C MET A 1 3.61 -56.11 71.63
N LYS A 2 2.79 -55.59 70.69
CA LYS A 2 3.02 -55.72 69.23
C LYS A 2 2.41 -54.46 68.60
N ARG A 3 3.26 -53.51 68.23
CA ARG A 3 2.88 -52.29 67.49
C ARG A 3 2.94 -52.62 66.00
N PHE A 4 1.82 -52.49 65.29
CA PHE A 4 1.77 -52.52 63.83
C PHE A 4 2.02 -51.09 63.33
N ASN A 5 3.16 -50.86 62.68
CA ASN A 5 3.42 -49.64 61.92
C ASN A 5 2.83 -49.84 60.52
N ALA A 6 1.74 -49.13 60.21
CA ALA A 6 1.26 -48.98 58.84
C ALA A 6 2.05 -47.85 58.17
N GLY A 7 2.97 -48.22 57.27
CA GLY A 7 3.66 -47.26 56.40
C GLY A 7 2.72 -46.80 55.29
N LEU A 8 2.37 -45.51 55.30
CA LEU A 8 1.64 -44.87 54.21
C LEU A 8 2.65 -44.54 53.10
N ALA A 9 2.66 -45.31 52.02
CA ALA A 9 3.44 -45.01 50.82
C ALA A 9 2.71 -43.93 50.00
N LEU A 10 3.20 -42.70 50.06
CA LEU A 10 2.73 -41.60 49.22
C LEU A 10 3.33 -41.76 47.81
N ALA A 11 2.57 -42.36 46.90
CA ALA A 11 2.93 -42.40 45.48
C ALA A 11 2.76 -41.00 44.88
N GLY A 12 3.85 -40.25 44.75
CA GLY A 12 3.86 -38.99 44.02
C GLY A 12 3.69 -39.26 42.53
N LEU A 13 2.51 -38.95 41.98
CA LEU A 13 2.35 -38.79 40.54
C LEU A 13 3.14 -37.54 40.11
N LEU A 14 4.33 -37.76 39.57
CA LEU A 14 5.01 -36.79 38.72
C LEU A 14 4.19 -36.66 37.43
N CYS A 15 3.25 -35.71 37.40
CA CYS A 15 2.74 -35.19 36.14
C CYS A 15 3.89 -34.46 35.45
N ALA A 16 4.61 -35.17 34.59
CA ALA A 16 5.48 -34.55 33.60
C ALA A 16 4.58 -33.74 32.66
N GLY A 17 4.38 -32.47 32.98
CA GLY A 17 3.77 -31.52 32.06
C GLY A 17 4.70 -31.42 30.86
N SER A 18 4.36 -32.08 29.76
CA SER A 18 4.93 -31.77 28.45
C SER A 18 4.67 -30.29 28.22
N ALA A 19 5.71 -29.46 28.35
CA ALA A 19 5.66 -28.10 27.86
C ALA A 19 5.36 -28.23 26.35
N LEU A 20 4.11 -27.99 25.96
CA LEU A 20 3.73 -27.83 24.57
C LEU A 20 4.59 -26.67 24.07
N ALA A 21 5.65 -26.99 23.31
CA ALA A 21 6.39 -25.99 22.59
C ALA A 21 5.37 -25.17 21.79
N ALA A 22 5.41 -23.85 21.92
CA ALA A 22 4.55 -23.00 21.12
C ALA A 22 4.74 -23.40 19.64
N PRO A 23 3.66 -23.58 18.87
CA PRO A 23 3.79 -23.98 17.47
C PRO A 23 4.74 -23.01 16.77
N HIS A 24 5.72 -23.57 16.04
CA HIS A 24 6.67 -22.79 15.27
C HIS A 24 5.91 -21.95 14.25
N LYS A 25 5.98 -20.62 14.38
CA LYS A 25 5.40 -19.70 13.42
C LYS A 25 6.28 -19.64 12.18
N GLU A 26 5.67 -19.71 11.01
CA GLU A 26 6.36 -19.55 9.73
C GLU A 26 6.70 -18.06 9.54
N GLU A 27 8.00 -17.74 9.52
CA GLU A 27 8.47 -16.37 9.28
C GLU A 27 8.29 -16.00 7.81
N ILE A 28 7.55 -14.92 7.56
CA ILE A 28 7.37 -14.33 6.23
C ILE A 28 8.42 -13.23 6.06
N LYS A 29 9.31 -13.37 5.08
CA LYS A 29 10.40 -12.38 4.88
C LYS A 29 9.92 -11.16 4.11
N VAL A 30 9.30 -11.41 2.95
CA VAL A 30 8.73 -10.38 2.08
C VAL A 30 7.32 -10.79 1.72
N LEU A 31 6.39 -9.85 1.78
CA LEU A 31 4.99 -10.05 1.43
C LEU A 31 4.54 -8.97 0.44
N VAL A 32 4.22 -9.40 -0.77
CA VAL A 32 3.60 -8.58 -1.80
C VAL A 32 2.09 -8.61 -1.62
N VAL A 33 1.47 -7.43 -1.49
CA VAL A 33 0.03 -7.28 -1.26
C VAL A 33 -0.59 -6.49 -2.41
N ALA A 34 -1.38 -7.17 -3.22
CA ALA A 34 -2.17 -6.59 -4.31
C ALA A 34 -3.67 -6.57 -3.96
N ASN A 35 -4.50 -5.86 -4.73
CA ASN A 35 -5.94 -5.73 -4.47
C ASN A 35 -6.81 -6.45 -5.48
N TRP A 36 -6.26 -6.76 -6.65
CA TRP A 36 -7.08 -7.26 -7.73
C TRP A 36 -6.39 -8.29 -8.60
N GLU A 37 -7.18 -9.30 -8.98
CA GLU A 37 -6.85 -10.30 -9.98
C GLU A 37 -8.09 -10.53 -10.86
N VAL A 38 -7.91 -10.71 -12.17
CA VAL A 38 -9.03 -10.93 -13.11
C VAL A 38 -9.65 -12.30 -12.88
N GLY A 39 -8.79 -13.32 -12.74
CA GLY A 39 -9.15 -14.72 -12.76
C GLY A 39 -8.33 -15.52 -11.77
N ALA A 40 -7.56 -16.47 -12.30
CA ALA A 40 -6.58 -17.21 -11.52
C ALA A 40 -5.34 -16.34 -11.23
N ASP A 41 -4.58 -16.67 -10.20
CA ASP A 41 -3.35 -15.93 -9.88
C ASP A 41 -2.18 -16.23 -10.86
N LYS A 42 -2.40 -17.10 -11.87
CA LYS A 42 -1.42 -17.47 -12.91
C LYS A 42 -2.06 -18.15 -14.11
N GLY A 43 -1.43 -17.98 -15.26
CA GLY A 43 -1.74 -18.70 -16.49
C GLY A 43 -2.96 -18.20 -17.26
N ASP A 44 -3.57 -17.09 -16.86
CA ASP A 44 -4.64 -16.42 -17.60
C ASP A 44 -4.35 -14.91 -17.80
N GLU A 45 -5.38 -14.08 -17.87
CA GLU A 45 -5.23 -12.64 -18.12
C GLU A 45 -4.80 -11.94 -16.82
N PRO A 46 -3.67 -11.20 -16.81
CA PRO A 46 -3.13 -10.65 -15.58
C PRO A 46 -3.97 -9.49 -15.05
N GLY A 47 -4.18 -9.48 -13.74
CA GLY A 47 -4.45 -8.31 -12.91
C GLY A 47 -3.19 -7.79 -12.21
N GLU A 48 -3.37 -7.19 -11.03
CA GLU A 48 -2.26 -6.58 -10.27
C GLU A 48 -1.30 -7.61 -9.67
N TYR A 49 -1.73 -8.86 -9.54
CA TYR A 49 -1.05 -9.87 -8.73
C TYR A 49 -0.29 -10.93 -9.56
N GLN A 50 -0.82 -11.32 -10.72
CA GLN A 50 -0.30 -12.43 -11.52
C GLN A 50 1.19 -12.30 -11.89
N ASP A 51 1.63 -11.15 -12.40
CA ASP A 51 3.05 -10.98 -12.79
C ASP A 51 4.00 -11.26 -11.62
N TRP A 52 3.63 -10.83 -10.40
CA TRP A 52 4.40 -11.10 -9.19
C TRP A 52 4.44 -12.60 -8.85
N VAL A 53 3.30 -13.29 -8.98
CA VAL A 53 3.21 -14.74 -8.73
C VAL A 53 4.08 -15.52 -9.71
N GLU A 54 4.00 -15.19 -11.00
CA GLU A 54 4.67 -15.92 -12.05
C GLU A 54 6.18 -15.71 -12.04
N ARG A 55 6.65 -14.47 -11.85
CA ARG A 55 8.08 -14.11 -11.93
C ARG A 55 8.83 -14.41 -10.64
N LEU A 56 8.19 -14.28 -9.47
CA LEU A 56 8.77 -14.67 -8.18
C LEU A 56 8.58 -16.17 -7.85
N HIS A 57 7.95 -16.92 -8.76
CA HIS A 57 7.65 -18.35 -8.61
C HIS A 57 6.90 -18.69 -7.30
N LEU A 58 5.82 -17.94 -7.03
CA LEU A 58 4.96 -18.16 -5.86
C LEU A 58 4.02 -19.35 -6.09
N ASP A 59 4.59 -20.54 -6.18
CA ASP A 59 3.90 -21.74 -6.64
C ASP A 59 3.11 -22.46 -5.55
N GLU A 60 3.48 -22.28 -4.28
CA GLU A 60 2.83 -22.98 -3.17
C GLU A 60 1.75 -22.13 -2.52
N GLU A 61 0.55 -22.71 -2.35
CA GLU A 61 -0.51 -22.06 -1.60
C GLU A 61 -0.40 -22.33 -0.09
N ARG A 62 -0.78 -21.35 0.72
CA ARG A 62 -0.93 -21.48 2.18
C ARG A 62 -2.25 -20.86 2.64
N PRO A 63 -3.04 -21.57 3.46
CA PRO A 63 -4.32 -21.05 3.92
C PRO A 63 -4.14 -19.94 4.95
N ILE A 64 -5.11 -19.04 5.02
CA ILE A 64 -5.20 -18.03 6.08
C ILE A 64 -6.41 -18.37 6.95
N ARG A 65 -6.22 -18.45 8.26
CA ARG A 65 -7.30 -18.78 9.18
C ARG A 65 -8.33 -17.66 9.20
N GLY A 66 -9.57 -18.00 8.85
CA GLY A 66 -10.74 -17.13 8.99
C GLY A 66 -11.22 -16.47 7.70
N VAL A 67 -10.49 -16.63 6.60
CA VAL A 67 -10.84 -16.11 5.26
C VAL A 67 -10.65 -17.19 4.19
N GLN A 68 -11.13 -16.95 2.96
CA GLN A 68 -11.02 -17.92 1.85
C GLN A 68 -9.74 -17.70 1.04
N GLU A 69 -9.21 -16.50 1.13
CA GLU A 69 -8.00 -16.00 0.51
C GLU A 69 -6.82 -16.82 1.02
N LYS A 70 -5.88 -17.03 0.11
CA LYS A 70 -4.69 -17.84 0.34
C LYS A 70 -3.47 -17.00 0.05
N LEU A 71 -2.43 -17.23 0.81
CA LEU A 71 -1.11 -16.79 0.41
C LEU A 71 -0.62 -17.69 -0.71
N ARG A 72 0.15 -17.12 -1.63
CA ARG A 72 1.09 -17.88 -2.45
C ARG A 72 2.51 -17.61 -1.96
N ARG A 73 3.41 -18.59 -2.10
CA ARG A 73 4.80 -18.44 -1.65
C ARG A 73 5.79 -19.22 -2.51
N ASN A 74 7.06 -18.87 -2.33
CA ASN A 74 8.20 -19.69 -2.76
C ASN A 74 9.01 -20.22 -1.55
N ALA A 75 10.04 -21.01 -1.82
CA ALA A 75 10.90 -21.61 -0.79
C ALA A 75 11.82 -20.60 -0.09
N ASP A 76 12.06 -19.44 -0.70
CA ASP A 76 12.97 -18.42 -0.17
C ASP A 76 12.36 -17.56 0.93
N GLY A 77 11.04 -17.68 1.14
CA GLY A 77 10.29 -16.91 2.14
C GLY A 77 9.63 -15.64 1.58
N VAL A 78 9.46 -15.58 0.25
CA VAL A 78 8.62 -14.56 -0.40
C VAL A 78 7.18 -15.07 -0.46
N TYR A 79 6.26 -14.19 -0.11
CA TYR A 79 4.83 -14.43 -0.11
C TYR A 79 4.12 -13.36 -0.93
N GLY A 80 2.95 -13.73 -1.43
CA GLY A 80 2.03 -12.86 -2.13
C GLY A 80 0.60 -13.10 -1.67
N ILE A 81 -0.22 -12.06 -1.75
CA ILE A 81 -1.67 -12.14 -1.57
C ILE A 81 -2.38 -11.10 -2.45
N ALA A 82 -3.50 -11.50 -3.04
CA ALA A 82 -4.51 -10.59 -3.58
C ALA A 82 -5.66 -10.47 -2.58
N LEU A 83 -5.83 -9.28 -1.99
CA LEU A 83 -6.89 -9.00 -1.03
C LEU A 83 -8.23 -8.82 -1.75
N LYS A 84 -9.23 -9.66 -1.49
CA LYS A 84 -10.56 -9.54 -2.11
C LYS A 84 -11.57 -8.86 -1.19
N SER A 85 -11.38 -9.01 0.12
CA SER A 85 -12.16 -8.36 1.18
C SER A 85 -11.36 -7.26 1.90
N GLY A 86 -10.25 -6.81 1.31
CA GLY A 86 -9.43 -5.70 1.80
C GLY A 86 -8.95 -5.90 3.24
N SER A 87 -9.33 -4.99 4.13
CA SER A 87 -8.96 -5.01 5.56
C SER A 87 -9.28 -6.32 6.27
N ILE A 88 -10.36 -7.02 5.88
CA ILE A 88 -10.74 -8.29 6.52
C ILE A 88 -9.64 -9.34 6.30
N ASP A 89 -9.17 -9.48 5.06
CA ASP A 89 -8.12 -10.44 4.70
C ASP A 89 -6.78 -10.06 5.34
N LEU A 90 -6.46 -8.75 5.33
CA LEU A 90 -5.23 -8.23 5.93
C LEU A 90 -5.17 -8.49 7.44
N HIS A 91 -6.23 -8.21 8.18
CA HIS A 91 -6.30 -8.49 9.62
C HIS A 91 -6.36 -9.99 9.91
N ALA A 92 -7.07 -10.78 9.10
CA ALA A 92 -7.10 -12.24 9.27
C ALA A 92 -5.69 -12.84 9.13
N LEU A 93 -4.91 -12.41 8.14
CA LEU A 93 -3.51 -12.78 7.98
C LEU A 93 -2.67 -12.33 9.17
N ALA A 94 -2.80 -11.07 9.58
CA ALA A 94 -1.98 -10.51 10.65
C ALA A 94 -2.20 -11.17 12.02
N LEU A 95 -3.44 -11.64 12.26
CA LEU A 95 -3.84 -12.29 13.50
C LEU A 95 -3.68 -13.82 13.46
N ASP A 96 -3.37 -14.42 12.31
CA ASP A 96 -3.20 -15.85 12.18
C ASP A 96 -1.95 -16.31 12.95
N PRO A 97 -2.10 -17.17 13.99
CA PRO A 97 -0.97 -17.59 14.81
C PRO A 97 0.05 -18.47 14.07
N HIS A 98 -0.24 -18.94 12.84
CA HIS A 98 0.71 -19.73 12.07
C HIS A 98 1.83 -18.90 11.45
N TYR A 99 1.64 -17.60 11.25
CA TYR A 99 2.62 -16.73 10.59
C TYR A 99 3.26 -15.76 11.59
N ASP A 100 4.57 -15.53 11.43
CA ASP A 100 5.29 -14.46 12.11
C ASP A 100 5.57 -13.34 11.10
N LEU A 101 4.96 -12.18 11.37
CA LEU A 101 5.01 -11.00 10.52
C LEU A 101 5.85 -9.85 11.10
N THR A 102 6.47 -10.09 12.27
CA THR A 102 7.17 -9.05 13.04
C THR A 102 8.40 -8.50 12.34
N HIS A 103 8.98 -9.26 11.41
CA HIS A 103 10.14 -8.88 10.60
C HIS A 103 9.82 -8.73 9.11
N THR A 104 8.56 -8.93 8.70
CA THR A 104 8.17 -8.93 7.29
C THR A 104 8.34 -7.57 6.65
N TYR A 105 8.93 -7.53 5.45
CA TYR A 105 8.84 -6.40 4.54
C TYR A 105 7.56 -6.50 3.71
N TRP A 106 6.76 -5.45 3.74
CA TRP A 106 5.49 -5.37 3.05
C TRP A 106 5.63 -4.47 1.83
N ILE A 107 5.24 -4.97 0.66
CA ILE A 107 5.09 -4.15 -0.54
C ILE A 107 3.61 -4.12 -0.88
N PHE A 108 2.93 -3.04 -0.51
CA PHE A 108 1.58 -2.78 -0.99
C PHE A 108 1.68 -2.25 -2.41
N THR A 109 1.14 -3.01 -3.36
CA THR A 109 1.21 -2.74 -4.79
C THR A 109 -0.19 -2.51 -5.38
N GLY A 110 -0.24 -1.91 -6.56
CA GLY A 110 -1.43 -1.78 -7.37
C GLY A 110 -1.37 -0.64 -8.39
N ILE A 111 -2.39 -0.55 -9.22
CA ILE A 111 -2.53 0.46 -10.27
C ILE A 111 -3.15 1.75 -9.74
N SER A 112 -3.06 2.84 -10.49
CA SER A 112 -3.46 4.16 -10.04
C SER A 112 -3.81 5.06 -11.20
N GLY A 113 -4.64 6.07 -10.91
CA GLY A 113 -4.65 7.28 -11.73
C GLY A 113 -3.35 8.04 -11.49
N VAL A 114 -2.58 8.32 -12.55
CA VAL A 114 -1.36 9.13 -12.48
C VAL A 114 -1.66 10.60 -12.73
N ASN A 115 -1.05 11.47 -11.93
CA ASN A 115 -1.15 12.91 -12.13
C ASN A 115 -0.38 13.32 -13.41
N PRO A 116 -1.04 13.90 -14.43
CA PRO A 116 -0.41 14.25 -15.71
C PRO A 116 0.64 15.37 -15.59
N ASN A 117 0.63 16.15 -14.51
CA ASN A 117 1.68 17.14 -14.26
C ASN A 117 3.03 16.48 -13.96
N VAL A 118 3.04 15.23 -13.49
CA VAL A 118 4.22 14.58 -12.92
C VAL A 118 4.76 13.44 -13.78
N ALA A 119 3.90 12.57 -14.29
CA ALA A 119 4.33 11.37 -15.01
C ALA A 119 3.30 10.92 -16.06
N SER A 120 3.63 9.86 -16.79
CA SER A 120 2.80 9.26 -17.84
C SER A 120 2.24 7.89 -17.42
N VAL A 121 1.18 7.44 -18.08
CA VAL A 121 0.65 6.07 -17.95
C VAL A 121 1.77 5.04 -18.15
N GLY A 122 1.79 4.01 -17.31
CA GLY A 122 2.85 3.01 -17.21
C GLY A 122 3.98 3.39 -16.26
N SER A 123 4.09 4.66 -15.84
CA SER A 123 5.10 5.07 -14.85
C SER A 123 4.79 4.50 -13.47
N VAL A 124 5.82 4.35 -12.65
CA VAL A 124 5.75 3.73 -11.32
C VAL A 124 6.32 4.66 -10.28
N ALA A 125 5.73 4.69 -9.08
CA ALA A 125 6.16 5.54 -7.99
C ALA A 125 6.33 4.77 -6.67
N TRP A 126 7.50 4.93 -6.05
CA TRP A 126 7.71 4.62 -4.64
C TRP A 126 7.24 5.80 -3.78
N ALA A 127 6.38 5.51 -2.81
CA ALA A 127 5.84 6.53 -1.91
C ALA A 127 6.65 6.65 -0.61
N ARG A 128 6.67 7.88 -0.10
CA ARG A 128 7.18 8.27 1.22
C ARG A 128 6.04 8.55 2.18
N TRP A 129 4.92 9.03 1.67
CA TRP A 129 3.68 9.19 2.38
C TRP A 129 2.56 8.50 1.62
N VAL A 130 1.68 7.87 2.38
CA VAL A 130 0.31 7.68 1.95
C VAL A 130 -0.52 8.81 2.54
N VAL A 131 -1.31 9.48 1.71
CA VAL A 131 -2.15 10.60 2.13
C VAL A 131 -3.61 10.18 2.07
N ASP A 132 -4.34 10.40 3.16
CA ASP A 132 -5.76 10.07 3.32
C ASP A 132 -6.64 11.18 2.71
N GLY A 133 -7.46 10.79 1.75
CA GLY A 133 -8.40 11.65 1.03
C GLY A 133 -9.85 11.60 1.51
N ASP A 134 -10.19 10.81 2.54
CA ASP A 134 -11.59 10.56 2.94
C ASP A 134 -12.02 11.31 4.19
N ALA A 135 -11.18 11.33 5.22
CA ALA A 135 -11.53 11.91 6.52
C ALA A 135 -11.39 13.45 6.53
N LEU A 136 -12.23 14.11 5.72
CA LEU A 136 -12.27 15.56 5.50
C LEU A 136 -13.72 16.10 5.55
N ARG A 137 -13.88 17.42 5.47
CA ARG A 137 -15.19 18.07 5.28
C ARG A 137 -15.41 18.34 3.79
N GLU A 138 -16.61 18.05 3.33
CA GLU A 138 -17.04 18.28 1.96
C GLU A 138 -18.31 19.12 1.92
N ILE A 139 -18.32 20.12 1.04
CA ILE A 139 -19.49 20.92 0.69
C ILE A 139 -19.89 20.53 -0.74
N ASP A 140 -21.20 20.45 -1.00
CA ASP A 140 -21.74 20.27 -2.35
C ASP A 140 -21.12 21.29 -3.32
N ASP A 141 -20.48 20.80 -4.37
CA ASP A 141 -19.73 21.59 -5.35
C ASP A 141 -20.57 22.75 -5.96
N ARG A 142 -21.89 22.61 -6.03
CA ARG A 142 -22.81 23.63 -6.56
C ARG A 142 -23.00 24.83 -5.62
N THR A 143 -22.59 24.68 -4.37
CA THR A 143 -22.79 25.65 -3.28
C THR A 143 -21.48 26.12 -2.67
N VAL A 144 -20.34 25.76 -3.27
CA VAL A 144 -19.01 26.19 -2.82
C VAL A 144 -18.95 27.72 -2.76
N PRO A 145 -18.53 28.29 -1.61
CA PRO A 145 -18.46 29.73 -1.44
C PRO A 145 -17.60 30.41 -2.52
N LYS A 146 -18.01 31.61 -2.94
CA LYS A 146 -17.25 32.40 -3.92
C LYS A 146 -15.83 32.64 -3.42
N GLY A 147 -14.85 32.24 -4.23
CA GLY A 147 -13.41 32.41 -3.93
C GLY A 147 -12.76 31.18 -3.30
N TRP A 148 -13.50 30.12 -2.99
CA TRP A 148 -12.91 28.83 -2.62
C TRP A 148 -12.59 28.02 -3.89
N PRO A 149 -11.44 27.32 -3.94
CA PRO A 149 -11.08 26.52 -5.11
C PRO A 149 -11.94 25.25 -5.24
N TYR A 150 -12.41 24.70 -4.11
CA TYR A 150 -13.25 23.51 -4.00
C TYR A 150 -13.91 23.44 -2.62
N GLY A 151 -14.90 22.55 -2.46
CA GLY A 151 -15.62 22.32 -1.20
C GLY A 151 -14.94 21.36 -0.22
N LEU A 152 -13.70 20.92 -0.47
CA LEU A 152 -12.98 19.92 0.32
C LEU A 152 -11.95 20.57 1.26
N TYR A 153 -11.99 20.28 2.55
CA TYR A 153 -11.08 20.87 3.53
C TYR A 153 -10.91 20.04 4.80
N ALA A 154 -9.80 20.28 5.52
CA ALA A 154 -9.45 19.53 6.71
C ALA A 154 -10.49 19.68 7.83
N ILE A 155 -10.74 18.59 8.55
CA ILE A 155 -11.55 18.65 9.76
C ILE A 155 -10.81 19.51 10.79
N GLY A 156 -11.49 20.51 11.36
CA GLY A 156 -10.89 21.47 12.31
C GLY A 156 -10.23 22.67 11.63
N ALA A 157 -10.33 22.79 10.31
CA ALA A 157 -10.02 23.98 9.55
C ALA A 157 -11.30 24.72 9.11
N ASP A 158 -11.19 26.03 8.88
CA ASP A 158 -12.32 26.89 8.51
C ASP A 158 -12.55 26.98 7.00
N LYS A 159 -11.55 26.62 6.19
CA LYS A 159 -11.59 26.72 4.73
C LYS A 159 -10.58 25.78 4.05
N PRO A 160 -10.69 25.54 2.73
CA PRO A 160 -9.68 24.83 1.95
C PRO A 160 -8.27 25.39 2.14
N ASP A 161 -7.29 24.52 1.92
CA ASP A 161 -5.86 24.85 1.91
C ASP A 161 -5.33 25.39 3.25
N THR A 162 -5.99 25.02 4.35
CA THR A 162 -5.53 25.35 5.72
C THR A 162 -5.51 24.11 6.60
N LEU A 163 -4.49 24.02 7.46
CA LEU A 163 -4.37 22.95 8.45
C LEU A 163 -5.35 23.20 9.61
N PRO A 164 -5.75 22.13 10.33
CA PRO A 164 -6.59 22.26 11.51
C PRO A 164 -5.96 23.17 12.56
N ALA A 165 -6.74 24.11 13.10
CA ALA A 165 -6.33 24.97 14.20
C ALA A 165 -6.97 24.57 15.54
N ASN A 166 -7.98 23.70 15.51
CA ASN A 166 -8.73 23.26 16.68
C ASN A 166 -9.26 21.84 16.52
N ALA A 167 -8.95 20.96 17.49
CA ALA A 167 -9.42 19.58 17.50
C ALA A 167 -10.91 19.43 17.90
N ASN A 168 -11.50 20.43 18.56
CA ASN A 168 -12.89 20.46 19.10
C ASN A 168 -14.01 20.39 18.03
N HIS A 169 -13.69 20.01 16.80
CA HIS A 169 -14.64 19.80 15.72
C HIS A 169 -14.68 18.34 15.22
N TYR A 170 -13.95 17.43 15.87
CA TYR A 170 -13.94 15.99 15.57
C TYR A 170 -13.98 15.10 16.82
N GLY A 171 -15.16 14.99 17.43
CA GLY A 171 -15.40 14.05 18.54
C GLY A 171 -14.47 14.26 19.74
N SER A 172 -13.83 13.19 20.20
CA SER A 172 -12.99 13.14 21.40
C SER A 172 -11.50 13.47 21.14
N VAL A 173 -11.13 13.87 19.92
CA VAL A 173 -9.73 14.20 19.60
C VAL A 173 -9.37 15.54 20.27
N THR A 174 -8.30 15.54 21.06
CA THR A 174 -7.82 16.75 21.75
C THR A 174 -6.53 17.32 21.16
N ASP A 175 -5.75 16.53 20.42
CA ASP A 175 -4.53 16.95 19.75
C ASP A 175 -4.74 17.08 18.23
N VAL A 176 -4.42 18.24 17.68
CA VAL A 176 -4.49 18.50 16.23
C VAL A 176 -3.54 17.61 15.42
N ALA A 177 -2.46 17.10 16.03
CA ALA A 177 -1.55 16.16 15.38
C ALA A 177 -2.23 14.83 15.03
N GLU A 178 -3.21 14.39 15.82
CA GLU A 178 -3.99 13.18 15.56
C GLU A 178 -4.94 13.33 14.36
N LEU A 179 -5.20 14.57 13.92
CA LEU A 179 -5.98 14.85 12.71
C LEU A 179 -5.17 14.78 11.42
N SER A 180 -3.87 14.47 11.49
CA SER A 180 -3.02 14.32 10.31
C SER A 180 -3.65 13.39 9.27
N LYS A 181 -3.56 13.80 8.01
CA LYS A 181 -3.93 12.97 6.85
C LYS A 181 -2.72 12.48 6.08
N ALA A 182 -1.51 12.81 6.50
CA ALA A 182 -0.30 12.19 5.98
C ALA A 182 0.14 11.06 6.91
N TYR A 183 0.20 9.85 6.37
CA TYR A 183 0.75 8.66 7.01
C TYR A 183 2.19 8.46 6.53
N PRO A 184 3.21 8.86 7.31
CA PRO A 184 4.60 8.70 6.90
C PRO A 184 4.99 7.22 6.85
N LEU A 185 5.58 6.81 5.74
CA LEU A 185 6.31 5.56 5.59
C LEU A 185 7.77 5.75 6.01
N ASN A 186 8.53 4.65 6.12
CA ASN A 186 9.96 4.72 6.35
C ASN A 186 10.66 5.34 5.13
N GLN A 187 11.07 6.60 5.29
CA GLN A 187 11.70 7.41 4.24
C GLN A 187 13.01 6.81 3.75
N GLY A 188 13.82 6.28 4.67
CA GLY A 188 15.08 5.64 4.35
C GLY A 188 14.88 4.41 3.48
N LEU A 189 13.94 3.56 3.88
CA LEU A 189 13.58 2.35 3.15
C LEU A 189 13.00 2.67 1.76
N ALA A 190 12.10 3.65 1.66
CA ALA A 190 11.54 4.08 0.37
C ALA A 190 12.62 4.61 -0.59
N ASN A 191 13.54 5.45 -0.10
CA ASN A 191 14.65 5.95 -0.91
C ASN A 191 15.63 4.84 -1.31
N TRP A 192 15.87 3.88 -0.42
CA TRP A 192 16.69 2.71 -0.74
C TRP A 192 16.06 1.86 -1.85
N ALA A 193 14.76 1.55 -1.74
CA ALA A 193 14.01 0.79 -2.73
C ALA A 193 14.05 1.48 -4.11
N PHE A 194 13.79 2.80 -4.15
CA PHE A 194 13.91 3.58 -5.37
C PHE A 194 15.33 3.56 -5.95
N ASN A 195 16.36 3.76 -5.13
CA ASN A 195 17.73 3.78 -5.63
C ASN A 195 18.18 2.43 -6.21
N LEU A 196 17.66 1.34 -5.67
CA LEU A 196 17.91 -0.01 -6.16
C LEU A 196 17.25 -0.25 -7.52
N SER A 197 15.99 0.17 -7.70
CA SER A 197 15.23 -0.14 -8.91
C SER A 197 15.13 0.96 -9.96
N LYS A 198 15.62 2.20 -9.71
CA LYS A 198 15.52 3.35 -10.63
C LYS A 198 16.02 3.12 -12.07
N ASN A 199 16.90 2.15 -12.27
CA ASN A 199 17.46 1.81 -13.58
C ASN A 199 16.76 0.61 -14.24
N THR A 200 15.73 0.04 -13.61
CA THR A 200 14.95 -1.03 -14.22
C THR A 200 14.30 -0.51 -15.50
N PRO A 201 14.50 -1.19 -16.64
CA PRO A 201 13.82 -0.84 -17.88
C PRO A 201 12.30 -0.93 -17.70
N MET A 202 11.61 0.19 -17.89
CA MET A 202 10.15 0.22 -17.97
C MET A 202 9.72 -0.13 -19.39
N ALA A 203 8.74 -1.02 -19.51
CA ALA A 203 8.05 -1.27 -20.77
C ALA A 203 7.29 -0.01 -21.21
N ASP A 204 7.05 0.08 -22.51
CA ASP A 204 6.17 1.07 -23.13
C ASP A 204 5.27 0.35 -24.15
N ASP A 205 4.06 0.84 -24.32
CA ASP A 205 3.08 0.26 -25.24
C ASP A 205 2.80 1.24 -26.41
N PRO A 206 2.83 0.78 -27.68
CA PRO A 206 2.60 1.67 -28.83
C PRO A 206 1.25 2.40 -28.82
N ALA A 207 0.18 1.76 -28.34
CA ALA A 207 -1.14 2.40 -28.24
C ALA A 207 -1.17 3.44 -27.12
N ILE A 208 -0.51 3.19 -25.99
CA ILE A 208 -0.32 4.19 -24.93
C ILE A 208 0.57 5.35 -25.41
N ALA A 209 1.63 5.06 -26.16
CA ALA A 209 2.51 6.07 -26.74
C ALA A 209 1.79 6.99 -27.74
N GLU A 210 0.82 6.47 -28.49
CA GLU A 210 -0.05 7.29 -29.34
C GLU A 210 -1.02 8.13 -28.50
N ARG A 211 -1.73 7.51 -27.55
CA ARG A 211 -2.71 8.17 -26.68
C ARG A 211 -2.09 9.34 -25.90
N ARG A 212 -0.87 9.19 -25.40
CA ARG A 212 -0.22 10.24 -24.60
C ARG A 212 0.07 11.54 -25.38
N LYS A 213 0.05 11.51 -26.73
CA LYS A 213 0.20 12.73 -27.56
C LYS A 213 -0.95 13.74 -27.38
N ALA A 214 -2.11 13.30 -26.90
CA ALA A 214 -3.25 14.17 -26.61
C ALA A 214 -3.00 15.14 -25.44
N TRP A 215 -2.01 14.88 -24.59
CA TRP A 215 -1.72 15.62 -23.36
C TRP A 215 -0.95 16.91 -23.57
N LYS A 216 -1.41 17.77 -24.48
CA LYS A 216 -0.76 19.06 -24.79
C LYS A 216 -0.71 19.96 -23.56
N GLY A 217 0.45 20.52 -23.24
CA GLY A 217 0.64 21.34 -22.03
C GLY A 217 1.07 20.55 -20.80
N PHE A 218 1.10 19.21 -20.87
CA PHE A 218 1.59 18.31 -19.82
C PHE A 218 2.83 17.55 -20.32
N PRO A 219 4.03 18.15 -20.26
CA PRO A 219 5.21 17.57 -20.89
C PRO A 219 5.63 16.23 -20.27
N ASN A 220 5.36 16.00 -18.99
CA ASN A 220 5.67 14.72 -18.34
C ASN A 220 4.70 13.61 -18.74
N ALA A 221 3.41 13.91 -18.91
CA ALA A 221 2.43 12.95 -19.41
C ALA A 221 2.77 12.41 -20.82
N GLN A 222 3.53 13.15 -21.62
CA GLN A 222 3.92 12.76 -22.99
C GLN A 222 5.19 11.89 -23.05
N LYS A 223 5.94 11.75 -21.95
CA LYS A 223 7.17 10.97 -21.91
C LYS A 223 6.87 9.46 -21.88
N PRO A 224 7.81 8.61 -22.33
CA PRO A 224 7.77 7.19 -22.01
C PRO A 224 7.68 6.95 -20.48
N PRO A 225 7.16 5.79 -20.06
CA PRO A 225 7.10 5.39 -18.66
C PRO A 225 8.43 5.49 -17.93
N MET A 226 8.38 5.83 -16.64
CA MET A 226 9.58 5.97 -15.80
C MET A 226 9.29 5.51 -14.37
N LEU A 227 10.34 5.15 -13.63
CA LEU A 227 10.28 4.97 -12.19
C LEU A 227 10.68 6.27 -11.49
N ILE A 228 9.84 6.73 -10.55
CA ILE A 228 10.02 7.96 -9.80
C ILE A 228 9.73 7.78 -8.30
N MET A 229 10.08 8.79 -7.52
CA MET A 229 9.54 8.97 -6.17
C MET A 229 8.30 9.85 -6.25
N GLY A 230 7.26 9.51 -5.50
CA GLY A 230 6.00 10.24 -5.55
C GLY A 230 4.99 9.72 -4.54
N GLU A 231 4.22 10.63 -3.96
CA GLU A 231 3.26 10.25 -2.93
C GLU A 231 1.97 9.74 -3.53
N THR A 232 1.32 8.89 -2.75
CA THR A 232 0.03 8.36 -3.13
C THR A 232 -1.08 8.90 -2.24
N LEU A 233 -2.19 9.29 -2.85
CA LEU A 233 -3.40 9.71 -2.14
C LEU A 233 -4.45 8.62 -2.32
N GLY A 234 -4.90 8.04 -1.20
CA GLY A 234 -5.96 7.05 -1.18
C GLY A 234 -7.30 7.67 -0.79
N ALA A 235 -8.38 7.34 -1.50
CA ALA A 235 -9.75 7.74 -1.15
C ALA A 235 -10.75 6.66 -1.58
N LEU A 236 -11.69 6.28 -0.73
CA LEU A 236 -12.70 5.21 -0.99
C LEU A 236 -13.60 5.48 -2.21
N ARG A 237 -13.62 6.72 -2.70
CA ARG A 237 -14.36 7.11 -3.89
C ARG A 237 -13.39 7.27 -5.04
N TYR A 238 -13.69 6.59 -6.13
CA TYR A 238 -13.14 6.95 -7.43
C TYR A 238 -13.48 8.40 -7.79
N TRP A 239 -12.46 9.24 -7.88
CA TRP A 239 -12.58 10.63 -8.30
C TRP A 239 -11.75 10.88 -9.54
N HIS A 240 -12.18 11.84 -10.36
CA HIS A 240 -11.55 12.16 -11.63
C HIS A 240 -11.74 13.65 -11.94
N GLY A 241 -10.78 14.26 -12.64
CA GLY A 241 -10.92 15.58 -13.25
C GLY A 241 -9.98 16.66 -12.70
N PRO A 242 -9.80 17.77 -13.44
CA PRO A 242 -8.73 18.74 -13.17
C PRO A 242 -8.83 19.41 -11.80
N SER A 243 -10.05 19.76 -11.35
CA SER A 243 -10.27 20.36 -10.03
C SER A 243 -10.00 19.40 -8.88
N ARG A 244 -10.19 18.09 -9.09
CA ARG A 244 -9.87 17.07 -8.09
C ARG A 244 -8.37 16.74 -8.08
N ASN A 245 -7.71 16.72 -9.23
CA ASN A 245 -6.24 16.67 -9.29
C ASN A 245 -5.62 17.89 -8.57
N GLU A 246 -6.11 19.11 -8.82
CA GLU A 246 -5.62 20.32 -8.13
C GLU A 246 -5.79 20.22 -6.60
N TRP A 247 -6.96 19.72 -6.15
CA TRP A 247 -7.17 19.42 -4.74
C TRP A 247 -6.16 18.41 -4.21
N ALA A 248 -5.95 17.29 -4.89
CA ALA A 248 -5.01 16.25 -4.47
C ALA A 248 -3.57 16.79 -4.36
N GLU A 249 -3.11 17.56 -5.34
CA GLU A 249 -1.80 18.23 -5.31
C GLU A 249 -1.63 19.15 -4.10
N LYS A 250 -2.63 19.99 -3.83
CA LYS A 250 -2.61 20.92 -2.69
C LYS A 250 -2.75 20.19 -1.36
N TRP A 251 -3.57 19.15 -1.31
CA TRP A 251 -3.83 18.34 -0.12
C TRP A 251 -2.57 17.58 0.31
N VAL A 252 -1.89 16.92 -0.62
CA VAL A 252 -0.61 16.24 -0.34
C VAL A 252 0.42 17.25 0.15
N LYS A 253 0.59 18.40 -0.51
CA LYS A 253 1.52 19.45 -0.04
C LYS A 253 1.17 19.95 1.36
N LEU A 254 -0.10 20.25 1.60
CA LEU A 254 -0.59 20.75 2.89
C LEU A 254 -0.24 19.79 4.03
N TRP A 255 -0.56 18.50 3.88
CA TRP A 255 -0.37 17.51 4.95
C TRP A 255 1.07 17.03 5.10
N THR A 256 1.87 17.10 4.04
CA THR A 256 3.29 16.76 4.08
C THR A 256 4.20 17.96 4.35
N LYS A 257 3.62 19.14 4.61
CA LYS A 257 4.35 20.40 4.84
C LYS A 257 5.31 20.71 3.68
N ASP A 258 4.79 20.65 2.46
CA ASP A 258 5.48 20.89 1.19
C ASP A 258 6.58 19.88 0.82
N GLN A 259 6.74 18.77 1.57
CA GLN A 259 7.77 17.77 1.28
C GLN A 259 7.33 16.68 0.28
N GLY A 260 6.03 16.42 0.22
CA GLY A 260 5.42 15.44 -0.67
C GLY A 260 4.93 16.05 -1.98
N GLN A 261 4.92 15.23 -3.02
CA GLN A 261 4.33 15.53 -4.32
C GLN A 261 3.29 14.46 -4.67
N PHE A 262 2.06 14.88 -4.97
CA PHE A 262 1.01 13.96 -5.40
C PHE A 262 1.34 13.39 -6.79
N VAL A 263 1.39 12.06 -6.89
CA VAL A 263 1.66 11.35 -8.15
C VAL A 263 0.60 10.31 -8.49
N MET A 264 0.15 9.52 -7.50
CA MET A 264 -0.72 8.35 -7.73
C MET A 264 -1.98 8.41 -6.88
N THR A 265 -3.17 8.31 -7.48
CA THR A 265 -4.45 8.12 -6.76
C THR A 265 -4.84 6.64 -6.68
N ASN A 266 -5.54 6.25 -5.61
CA ASN A 266 -6.12 4.92 -5.45
C ASN A 266 -7.26 4.89 -4.42
N GLU A 267 -7.86 3.72 -4.20
CA GLU A 267 -9.02 3.56 -3.31
C GLU A 267 -8.72 2.88 -1.98
N GLU A 268 -7.51 2.35 -1.77
CA GLU A 268 -7.23 1.42 -0.66
C GLU A 268 -6.10 1.82 0.29
N SER A 269 -5.09 2.55 -0.19
CA SER A 269 -3.82 2.77 0.53
C SER A 269 -4.02 3.44 1.89
N GLN A 270 -4.90 4.43 1.97
CA GLN A 270 -5.25 5.14 3.21
C GLN A 270 -5.85 4.20 4.26
N THR A 271 -6.70 3.27 3.82
CA THR A 271 -7.33 2.26 4.69
C THR A 271 -6.29 1.27 5.20
N TYR A 272 -5.43 0.74 4.32
CA TYR A 272 -4.38 -0.18 4.75
C TYR A 272 -3.35 0.45 5.66
N GLN A 273 -3.07 1.74 5.52
CA GLN A 273 -2.19 2.42 6.47
C GLN A 273 -2.81 2.57 7.85
N LEU A 274 -4.12 2.76 7.96
CA LEU A 274 -4.82 2.72 9.24
C LEU A 274 -4.75 1.31 9.86
N ASP A 275 -4.95 0.28 9.05
CA ASP A 275 -4.85 -1.12 9.47
C ASP A 275 -3.46 -1.48 9.96
N MET A 276 -2.43 -1.25 9.14
CA MET A 276 -1.04 -1.54 9.48
C MET A 276 -0.58 -0.79 10.73
N ARG A 277 -1.05 0.45 10.93
CA ARG A 277 -0.75 1.21 12.15
C ARG A 277 -1.41 0.61 13.38
N THR A 278 -2.64 0.11 13.24
CA THR A 278 -3.34 -0.58 14.31
C THR A 278 -2.65 -1.90 14.65
N LEU A 279 -2.33 -2.71 13.65
CA LEU A 279 -1.64 -3.99 13.80
C LEU A 279 -0.24 -3.83 14.43
N ALA A 280 0.50 -2.78 14.06
CA ALA A 280 1.81 -2.51 14.64
C ALA A 280 1.73 -2.06 16.10
N ARG A 281 0.75 -1.23 16.47
CA ARG A 281 0.51 -0.85 17.88
C ARG A 281 0.20 -2.07 18.75
N LEU A 282 -0.40 -3.10 18.16
CA LEU A 282 -0.69 -4.37 18.82
C LEU A 282 0.47 -5.38 18.76
N GLY A 283 1.57 -5.04 18.07
CA GLY A 283 2.78 -5.86 18.01
C GLY A 283 2.76 -6.98 16.96
N TYR A 284 1.83 -6.95 15.99
CA TYR A 284 1.74 -7.97 14.95
C TYR A 284 2.70 -7.73 13.77
N VAL A 285 3.03 -6.47 13.48
CA VAL A 285 3.87 -6.07 12.33
C VAL A 285 4.79 -4.90 12.72
N ASP A 286 5.86 -4.66 11.96
CA ASP A 286 6.69 -3.45 12.07
C ASP A 286 6.39 -2.47 10.91
N LEU A 287 5.83 -1.30 11.24
CA LEU A 287 5.54 -0.24 10.26
C LEU A 287 6.78 0.26 9.52
N ASN A 288 7.97 0.15 10.10
CA ASN A 288 9.20 0.62 9.45
C ASN A 288 9.62 -0.25 8.27
N ARG A 289 8.96 -1.40 8.07
CA ARG A 289 9.18 -2.33 6.95
C ARG A 289 8.06 -2.28 5.91
N VAL A 290 7.17 -1.28 5.98
CA VAL A 290 6.08 -1.10 5.02
C VAL A 290 6.48 -0.13 3.91
N MET A 291 6.37 -0.60 2.67
CA MET A 291 6.59 0.16 1.44
C MET A 291 5.30 0.15 0.60
N VAL A 292 5.13 1.19 -0.21
CA VAL A 292 3.99 1.33 -1.12
C VAL A 292 4.51 1.68 -2.52
N LEU A 293 4.09 0.87 -3.50
CA LEU A 293 4.51 0.94 -4.89
C LEU A 293 3.28 1.03 -5.79
N ARG A 294 3.10 2.13 -6.51
CA ARG A 294 1.92 2.33 -7.37
C ARG A 294 2.33 2.59 -8.81
N SER A 295 1.53 2.13 -9.78
CA SER A 295 1.77 2.34 -11.21
C SER A 295 0.57 2.97 -11.91
N GLY A 296 0.81 3.86 -12.87
CA GLY A 296 -0.27 4.59 -13.53
C GLY A 296 -0.97 3.76 -14.62
N SER A 297 -2.21 3.28 -14.41
CA SER A 297 -3.02 2.62 -15.45
C SER A 297 -3.72 3.61 -16.38
N ASN A 298 -4.02 4.80 -15.88
CA ASN A 298 -4.69 5.89 -16.55
C ASN A 298 -4.29 7.21 -15.89
N PHE A 299 -4.72 8.33 -16.45
CA PHE A 299 -4.61 9.62 -15.76
C PHE A 299 -5.82 9.85 -14.84
N ASP A 300 -5.64 10.69 -13.83
CA ASP A 300 -6.67 11.10 -12.86
C ASP A 300 -7.57 12.26 -13.34
N MET A 301 -7.41 12.66 -14.61
CA MET A 301 -8.24 13.66 -15.28
C MET A 301 -8.28 13.40 -16.80
N PRO A 302 -9.19 14.02 -17.58
CA PRO A 302 -9.14 13.94 -19.04
C PRO A 302 -7.96 14.73 -19.62
N PRO A 303 -7.44 14.33 -20.80
CA PRO A 303 -6.56 15.19 -21.57
C PRO A 303 -7.29 16.48 -22.01
N PRO A 304 -6.56 17.57 -22.31
CA PRO A 304 -7.17 18.83 -22.71
C PRO A 304 -8.12 18.70 -23.89
N GLY A 305 -9.34 19.20 -23.71
CA GLY A 305 -10.39 19.19 -24.74
C GLY A 305 -11.21 17.90 -24.81
N VAL A 306 -10.91 16.89 -23.99
CA VAL A 306 -11.72 15.66 -23.89
C VAL A 306 -12.74 15.78 -22.76
N PRO A 307 -14.01 15.42 -22.97
CA PRO A 307 -15.01 15.41 -21.90
C PRO A 307 -14.65 14.46 -20.76
N ILE A 308 -14.87 14.91 -19.52
CA ILE A 308 -14.58 14.11 -18.33
C ILE A 308 -15.31 12.76 -18.32
N THR A 309 -16.56 12.74 -18.81
CA THR A 309 -17.43 11.56 -18.89
C THR A 309 -16.96 10.51 -19.91
N GLU A 310 -16.08 10.89 -20.85
CA GLU A 310 -15.48 9.94 -21.80
C GLU A 310 -14.23 9.29 -21.23
N SER A 311 -13.51 9.98 -20.35
CA SER A 311 -12.25 9.50 -19.78
C SER A 311 -12.37 8.81 -18.42
N ILE A 312 -13.44 9.09 -17.66
CA ILE A 312 -13.64 8.48 -16.35
C ILE A 312 -13.85 6.97 -16.51
N GLY A 313 -12.98 6.17 -15.88
CA GLY A 313 -12.96 4.72 -16.04
C GLY A 313 -12.30 4.18 -17.33
N ASP A 314 -11.65 5.02 -18.16
CA ASP A 314 -10.84 4.56 -19.31
C ASP A 314 -9.46 4.04 -18.85
N GLU A 315 -9.49 2.97 -18.03
CA GLU A 315 -8.29 2.40 -17.41
C GLU A 315 -7.71 1.25 -18.22
N ALA A 316 -8.60 0.45 -18.80
CA ALA A 316 -8.27 -0.80 -19.50
C ALA A 316 -7.08 -0.68 -20.49
N PRO A 317 -6.93 0.41 -21.27
CA PRO A 317 -5.81 0.52 -22.21
C PRO A 317 -4.42 0.46 -21.55
N GLY A 318 -4.27 1.00 -20.34
CA GLY A 318 -2.97 1.10 -19.66
C GLY A 318 -2.77 0.11 -18.53
N GLN A 319 -3.79 -0.65 -18.14
CA GLN A 319 -3.75 -1.61 -17.03
C GLN A 319 -2.61 -2.63 -17.17
N LYS A 320 -2.53 -3.37 -18.28
CA LYS A 320 -1.46 -4.37 -18.48
C LYS A 320 -0.06 -3.79 -18.42
N LEU A 321 0.14 -2.62 -19.01
CA LEU A 321 1.41 -1.89 -18.96
C LEU A 321 1.76 -1.50 -17.52
N ALA A 322 0.76 -1.07 -16.74
CA ALA A 322 0.93 -0.70 -15.36
C ALA A 322 1.19 -1.91 -14.45
N PHE A 323 0.58 -3.07 -14.68
CA PHE A 323 0.88 -4.32 -13.96
C PHE A 323 2.33 -4.74 -14.19
N ASP A 324 2.74 -4.85 -15.46
CA ASP A 324 4.08 -5.27 -15.85
C ASP A 324 5.15 -4.35 -15.26
N ASN A 325 4.99 -3.03 -15.41
CA ASN A 325 5.97 -2.08 -14.90
C ASN A 325 6.02 -2.04 -13.36
N ASN A 326 4.90 -2.26 -12.66
CA ASN A 326 4.89 -2.30 -11.20
C ASN A 326 5.75 -3.46 -10.69
N GLU A 327 5.53 -4.66 -11.21
CA GLU A 327 6.33 -5.83 -10.86
C GLU A 327 7.81 -5.62 -11.19
N ARG A 328 8.14 -5.16 -12.41
CA ARG A 328 9.53 -4.86 -12.80
C ARG A 328 10.21 -3.91 -11.81
N ALA A 329 9.51 -2.88 -11.35
CA ALA A 329 10.07 -1.90 -10.42
C ALA A 329 10.27 -2.46 -9.00
N GLY A 330 9.48 -3.45 -8.60
CA GLY A 330 9.50 -4.02 -7.27
C GLY A 330 10.33 -5.29 -7.11
N GLU A 331 10.43 -6.12 -8.15
CA GLU A 331 11.20 -7.38 -8.16
C GLU A 331 12.65 -7.20 -7.67
N PRO A 332 13.43 -6.19 -8.11
CA PRO A 332 14.80 -6.01 -7.62
C PRO A 332 14.87 -5.82 -6.10
N VAL A 333 13.87 -5.15 -5.51
CA VAL A 333 13.78 -4.92 -4.06
C VAL A 333 13.51 -6.22 -3.33
N VAL A 334 12.61 -7.06 -3.83
CA VAL A 334 12.34 -8.39 -3.27
C VAL A 334 13.61 -9.25 -3.30
N HIS A 335 14.29 -9.30 -4.46
CA HIS A 335 15.49 -10.12 -4.64
C HIS A 335 16.62 -9.71 -3.69
N GLU A 336 16.86 -8.40 -3.56
CA GLU A 336 17.87 -7.85 -2.66
C GLU A 336 17.55 -8.16 -1.19
N LEU A 337 16.30 -7.98 -0.75
CA LEU A 337 15.86 -8.30 0.61
C LEU A 337 16.10 -9.77 0.96
N ILE A 338 15.79 -10.67 0.03
CA ILE A 338 15.96 -12.11 0.21
C ILE A 338 17.44 -12.52 0.20
N ALA A 339 18.23 -12.02 -0.75
CA ALA A 339 19.65 -12.33 -0.89
C ALA A 339 20.46 -11.95 0.36
N HIS A 340 20.04 -10.90 1.07
CA HIS A 340 20.73 -10.37 2.25
C HIS A 340 19.87 -10.44 3.52
N TRP A 341 18.96 -11.42 3.61
CA TRP A 341 18.02 -11.55 4.72
C TRP A 341 18.67 -11.55 6.11
N ALA A 342 19.82 -12.21 6.28
CA ALA A 342 20.50 -12.27 7.57
C ALA A 342 20.80 -10.86 8.15
N THR A 343 21.12 -9.90 7.26
CA THR A 343 21.28 -8.49 7.62
C THR A 343 19.92 -7.82 7.75
N TYR A 344 19.09 -7.88 6.69
CA TYR A 344 17.85 -7.10 6.60
C TYR A 344 16.76 -7.52 7.59
N ARG A 345 16.83 -8.74 8.13
CA ARG A 345 15.98 -9.18 9.24
C ARG A 345 16.15 -8.27 10.46
N THR A 346 17.39 -7.90 10.79
CA THR A 346 17.71 -7.13 12.01
C THR A 346 18.00 -5.65 11.77
N HIS A 347 18.35 -5.27 10.54
CA HIS A 347 18.69 -3.91 10.18
C HIS A 347 17.90 -3.48 8.93
N ILE A 348 17.03 -2.48 9.09
CA ILE A 348 16.21 -1.99 7.97
C ILE A 348 17.08 -1.12 7.06
N PRO A 349 17.17 -1.40 5.75
CA PRO A 349 18.01 -0.62 4.86
C PRO A 349 17.54 0.84 4.78
N GLY A 350 18.52 1.74 4.68
CA GLY A 350 18.28 3.19 4.64
C GLY A 350 18.03 3.82 6.02
N GLN A 351 18.14 3.08 7.12
CA GLN A 351 18.24 3.65 8.46
C GLN A 351 19.72 3.80 8.85
N ASP A 352 20.23 5.04 8.89
CA ASP A 352 21.52 5.39 9.51
C ASP A 352 21.32 5.86 10.97
#